data_AF-T0ZRT0-F1
#
_entry.id   AF-T0ZRT0-F1
#
_cell.length_a   1.000
_cell.length_b   1.000
_cell.length_c   1.000
_cell.angle_alpha   90.00
_cell.angle_beta   90.00
_cell.angle_gamma   90.00
#
_symmetry.space_group_name_H-M   'P 1'
#
loop_
_entity.id
_entity.type
_entity.pdbx_description
1 polymer ?
#
loop_
_entity_poly.entity_id
_entity_poly.type
_entity_poly.pdbx_seq_one_letter_code
_entity_poly.pdbx_strand_id
1 'polypeptide(L)'
;WPTSTEIRRLVEADLDPEMFREKYRAIEVGDVHWESLDPPKGDLYAWDPASTYLQAAPYLHLPPPWIPERGVLAEGARALLTFGDRISTDHISPAGEFPESTPAGRYLLAHGVPASQFNTYGTRRGDHEVMVRGTFANVRLKNQLLAPKEGGWTAHLPEGDVLSVYDAAERYR
;
A
#
# COMPACT_ATOMS: atom_id res chain seq x y z
N TRP A 1 1.87 -29.09 -27.98
CA TRP A 1 1.10 -27.90 -27.63
C TRP A 1 -0.22 -27.96 -28.38
N PRO A 2 -1.38 -27.72 -27.74
CA PRO A 2 -2.67 -27.79 -28.42
C PRO A 2 -2.78 -26.70 -29.49
N THR A 3 -3.36 -27.05 -30.63
CA THR A 3 -3.65 -26.12 -31.71
C THR A 3 -4.83 -25.21 -31.35
N SER A 4 -4.93 -24.05 -32.01
CA SER A 4 -6.08 -23.14 -31.83
C SER A 4 -7.41 -23.82 -32.14
N THR A 5 -7.43 -24.80 -33.05
CA THR A 5 -8.62 -25.58 -33.42
C THR A 5 -9.04 -26.52 -32.28
N GLU A 6 -8.08 -27.19 -31.64
CA GLU A 6 -8.34 -28.06 -30.49
C GLU A 6 -8.88 -27.25 -29.30
N ILE A 7 -8.32 -26.07 -29.03
CA ILE A 7 -8.81 -25.17 -27.97
C ILE A 7 -10.23 -24.69 -28.28
N ARG A 8 -10.50 -24.23 -29.52
CA ARG A 8 -11.83 -23.73 -29.89
C ARG A 8 -12.90 -24.80 -29.75
N ARG A 9 -12.61 -26.03 -30.19
CA ARG A 9 -13.55 -27.15 -30.08
C ARG A 9 -13.95 -27.41 -28.62
N LEU A 10 -12.99 -27.39 -27.70
CA LEU A 10 -13.27 -27.58 -26.27
C LEU A 10 -14.09 -26.42 -25.71
N VAL A 11 -13.75 -25.17 -26.03
CA VAL A 11 -14.54 -24.00 -25.59
C VAL A 11 -15.98 -24.07 -26.11
N GLU A 12 -16.20 -24.41 -27.38
CA GLU A 12 -17.55 -24.53 -27.94
C GLU A 12 -18.35 -25.72 -27.37
N ALA A 13 -17.68 -26.81 -27.01
CA ALA A 13 -18.32 -28.00 -26.45
C ALA A 13 -18.64 -27.86 -24.97
N ASP A 14 -17.80 -27.16 -24.20
CA ASP A 14 -17.82 -27.18 -22.74
C ASP A 14 -18.23 -25.84 -22.11
N LEU A 15 -18.21 -24.72 -22.84
CA LEU A 15 -18.60 -23.40 -22.31
C LEU A 15 -20.09 -23.11 -22.58
N ASP A 16 -20.94 -23.36 -21.59
CA ASP A 16 -22.38 -23.10 -21.64
C ASP A 16 -22.73 -21.74 -20.98
N PRO A 17 -23.53 -20.87 -21.63
CA PRO A 17 -24.11 -19.69 -20.98
C PRO A 17 -24.77 -19.95 -19.62
N GLU A 18 -25.33 -21.14 -19.38
CA GLU A 18 -25.95 -21.49 -18.09
C GLU A 18 -24.93 -21.54 -16.94
N MET A 19 -23.67 -21.90 -17.21
CA MET A 19 -22.60 -21.86 -16.20
C MET A 19 -22.41 -20.45 -15.64
N PHE A 20 -22.51 -19.43 -16.51
CA PHE A 20 -22.44 -18.03 -16.09
C PHE A 20 -23.70 -17.67 -15.29
N ARG A 21 -24.89 -18.00 -15.80
CA ARG A 21 -26.15 -17.69 -15.09
C ARG A 21 -26.16 -18.30 -13.69
N GLU A 22 -25.72 -19.54 -13.55
CA GLU A 22 -25.62 -20.23 -12.26
C GLU A 22 -24.65 -19.51 -11.31
N LYS A 23 -23.44 -19.17 -11.78
CA LYS A 23 -22.47 -18.44 -10.93
C LYS A 23 -22.96 -17.06 -10.51
N TYR A 24 -23.64 -16.34 -11.39
CA TYR A 24 -24.15 -14.99 -11.08
C TYR A 24 -25.42 -15.01 -10.23
N ARG A 25 -26.19 -16.10 -10.18
CA ARG A 25 -27.38 -16.21 -9.31
C ARG A 25 -27.06 -16.02 -7.82
N ALA A 26 -25.85 -16.37 -7.41
CA ALA A 26 -25.42 -16.35 -6.01
C ALA A 26 -24.22 -15.43 -5.76
N ILE A 27 -23.91 -14.50 -6.68
CA ILE A 27 -22.71 -13.65 -6.54
C ILE A 27 -22.77 -12.74 -5.30
N GLU A 28 -23.98 -12.41 -4.85
CA GLU A 28 -24.22 -11.63 -3.62
C GLU A 28 -24.36 -12.52 -2.37
N VAL A 29 -24.55 -13.83 -2.56
CA VAL A 29 -24.65 -14.80 -1.47
C VAL A 29 -23.23 -15.25 -1.13
N GLY A 30 -22.69 -14.70 -0.05
CA GLY A 30 -21.40 -15.11 0.48
C GLY A 30 -21.44 -16.54 1.04
N ASP A 31 -20.28 -17.05 1.42
CA ASP A 31 -20.21 -18.30 2.17
C ASP A 31 -20.58 -18.09 3.65
N VAL A 32 -20.54 -19.18 4.42
CA VAL A 32 -20.80 -19.15 5.87
C VAL A 32 -19.90 -18.16 6.62
N HIS A 33 -18.68 -17.90 6.14
CA HIS A 33 -17.78 -16.96 6.77
C HIS A 33 -18.22 -15.52 6.51
N TRP A 34 -18.58 -15.19 5.27
CA TRP A 34 -19.12 -13.89 4.91
C TRP A 34 -20.42 -13.58 5.66
N GLU A 35 -21.35 -14.53 5.70
CA GLU A 35 -22.64 -14.37 6.40
C GLU A 35 -22.47 -14.27 7.93
N SER A 36 -21.40 -14.84 8.49
CA SER A 36 -21.13 -14.80 9.94
C SER A 36 -20.52 -13.48 10.43
N LEU A 37 -20.14 -12.56 9.54
CA LEU A 37 -19.61 -11.26 9.92
C LEU A 37 -20.71 -10.42 10.59
N ASP A 38 -20.38 -9.75 11.69
CA ASP A 38 -21.26 -8.81 12.40
C ASP A 38 -20.79 -7.36 12.12
N PRO A 39 -21.22 -6.74 11.00
CA PRO A 39 -20.79 -5.39 10.68
C PRO A 39 -21.46 -4.35 11.60
N PRO A 40 -20.78 -3.25 11.92
CA PRO A 40 -21.36 -2.18 12.71
C PRO A 40 -22.60 -1.60 12.01
N LYS A 41 -23.60 -1.21 12.81
CA LYS A 41 -24.85 -0.59 12.33
C LYS A 41 -24.73 0.93 12.41
N GLY A 42 -24.70 1.62 11.28
CA GLY A 42 -24.69 3.08 11.22
C GLY A 42 -24.12 3.63 9.91
N ASP A 43 -24.37 4.91 9.65
CA ASP A 43 -23.91 5.59 8.44
C ASP A 43 -22.46 6.06 8.53
N LEU A 44 -21.93 6.18 9.75
CA LEU A 44 -20.56 6.61 10.02
C LEU A 44 -19.72 5.43 10.53
N TYR A 45 -18.52 5.30 9.98
CA TYR A 45 -17.57 4.28 10.40
C TYR A 45 -17.05 4.57 11.82
N ALA A 46 -17.19 3.61 12.72
CA ALA A 46 -16.67 3.68 14.08
C ALA A 46 -15.18 3.30 14.07
N TRP A 47 -14.31 4.30 13.96
CA TRP A 47 -12.86 4.09 13.99
C TRP A 47 -12.42 3.47 15.32
N ASP A 48 -11.77 2.30 15.23
CA ASP A 48 -11.10 1.68 16.37
C ASP A 48 -9.66 2.21 16.49
N PRO A 49 -9.29 2.92 17.57
CA PRO A 49 -7.94 3.43 17.75
C PRO A 49 -6.88 2.33 17.95
N ALA A 50 -7.28 1.10 18.29
CA ALA A 50 -6.37 -0.03 18.42
C ALA A 50 -6.15 -0.78 17.08
N SER A 51 -6.91 -0.43 16.04
CA SER A 51 -6.81 -1.06 14.73
C SER A 51 -5.48 -0.75 14.06
N THR A 52 -4.84 -1.81 13.53
CA THR A 52 -3.64 -1.74 12.68
C THR A 52 -3.94 -2.04 11.22
N TYR A 53 -5.23 -2.07 10.83
CA TYR A 53 -5.69 -2.36 9.48
C TYR A 53 -6.50 -1.22 8.85
N LEU A 54 -7.28 -0.53 9.68
CA LEU A 54 -8.13 0.60 9.30
C LEU A 54 -7.87 1.73 10.30
N GLN A 55 -7.28 2.82 9.82
CA GLN A 55 -7.02 4.02 10.61
C GLN A 55 -7.52 5.26 9.89
N ALA A 56 -8.06 6.22 10.66
CA ALA A 56 -8.52 7.48 10.10
C ALA A 56 -7.31 8.25 9.55
N ALA A 57 -7.26 8.44 8.23
CA ALA A 57 -6.15 9.14 7.62
C ALA A 57 -6.23 10.66 7.86
N PRO A 58 -5.09 11.38 7.98
CA PRO A 58 -5.07 12.79 8.37
C PRO A 58 -5.84 13.71 7.44
N TYR A 59 -5.95 13.35 6.15
CA TYR A 59 -6.68 14.12 5.15
C TYR A 59 -8.20 14.15 5.38
N LEU A 60 -8.74 13.25 6.21
CA LEU A 60 -10.16 13.27 6.61
C LEU A 60 -10.49 14.40 7.59
N HIS A 61 -9.47 15.01 8.22
CA HIS A 61 -9.63 16.11 9.18
C HIS A 61 -9.44 17.50 8.55
N LEU A 62 -9.26 17.59 7.23
CA LEU A 62 -9.12 18.87 6.53
C LEU A 62 -10.47 19.62 6.51
N PRO A 63 -10.51 20.92 6.85
CA PRO A 63 -11.76 21.67 6.91
C PRO A 63 -12.37 21.89 5.51
N PRO A 64 -13.68 21.63 5.31
CA PRO A 64 -14.37 22.00 4.09
C PRO A 64 -14.76 23.50 4.10
N PRO A 65 -14.83 24.18 2.93
CA PRO A 65 -14.45 23.67 1.62
C PRO A 65 -12.92 23.69 1.45
N TRP A 66 -12.37 22.57 0.98
CA TRP A 66 -10.97 22.55 0.54
C TRP A 66 -10.89 23.21 -0.84
N ILE A 67 -10.84 24.53 -0.86
CA ILE A 67 -10.42 25.30 -2.03
C ILE A 67 -8.91 25.44 -1.86
N PRO A 68 -8.08 24.72 -2.64
CA PRO A 68 -6.64 24.90 -2.54
C PRO A 68 -6.34 26.37 -2.79
N GLU A 69 -5.80 27.05 -1.79
CA GLU A 69 -5.21 28.37 -1.99
C GLU A 69 -4.21 28.26 -3.15
N ARG A 70 -4.06 29.33 -3.92
CA ARG A 70 -3.09 29.37 -5.02
C ARG A 70 -1.74 28.92 -4.44
N GLY A 71 -1.24 27.78 -4.92
CA GLY A 71 -0.10 27.11 -4.31
C GLY A 71 1.09 28.06 -4.17
N VAL A 72 1.70 28.09 -3.00
CA VAL A 72 2.98 28.77 -2.78
C VAL A 72 4.10 27.93 -3.40
N LEU A 73 5.04 28.57 -4.08
CA LEU A 73 6.27 27.92 -4.49
C LEU A 73 7.04 27.50 -3.24
N ALA A 74 7.45 26.23 -3.17
CA ALA A 74 8.24 25.74 -2.06
C ALA A 74 9.65 26.37 -2.10
N GLU A 75 9.95 27.25 -1.14
CA GLU A 75 11.28 27.82 -0.97
C GLU A 75 12.16 26.85 -0.16
N GLY A 76 13.43 26.71 -0.57
CA GLY A 76 14.40 25.90 0.17
C GLY A 76 14.15 24.38 0.15
N ALA A 77 13.22 23.89 -0.69
CA ALA A 77 12.95 22.46 -0.84
C ALA A 77 14.23 21.66 -1.15
N ARG A 78 14.30 20.44 -0.64
CA ARG A 78 15.40 19.50 -0.86
C ARG A 78 14.87 18.27 -1.59
N ALA A 79 15.68 17.73 -2.50
CA ALA A 79 15.37 16.46 -3.14
C ALA A 79 15.48 15.34 -2.09
N LEU A 80 14.35 14.76 -1.69
CA LEU A 80 14.32 13.59 -0.82
C LEU A 80 14.91 12.36 -1.53
N LEU A 81 14.66 12.25 -2.83
CA LEU A 81 15.05 11.13 -3.69
C LEU A 81 15.36 11.68 -5.09
N THR A 82 16.35 11.09 -5.76
CA THR A 82 16.64 11.36 -7.17
C THR A 82 16.69 10.03 -7.92
N PHE A 83 15.95 9.93 -9.02
CA PHE A 83 15.79 8.67 -9.76
C PHE A 83 16.30 8.79 -11.19
N GLY A 84 16.66 7.63 -11.76
CA GLY A 84 16.76 7.47 -13.21
C GLY A 84 15.43 7.06 -13.82
N ASP A 85 15.49 6.38 -14.96
CA ASP A 85 14.30 5.91 -15.66
C ASP A 85 13.69 4.64 -15.04
N ARG A 86 12.46 4.33 -15.45
CA ARG A 86 11.75 3.06 -15.15
C ARG A 86 11.47 2.81 -13.66
N ILE A 87 11.19 3.87 -12.90
CA ILE A 87 10.55 3.74 -11.60
C ILE A 87 9.08 3.34 -11.80
N SER A 88 8.70 2.20 -11.22
CA SER A 88 7.32 1.70 -11.24
C SER A 88 6.57 2.07 -9.96
N THR A 89 5.25 1.91 -9.96
CA THR A 89 4.43 2.09 -8.74
C THR A 89 4.80 1.11 -7.64
N ASP A 90 5.34 -0.08 -7.95
CA ASP A 90 5.84 -1.02 -6.95
C ASP A 90 7.13 -0.52 -6.26
N HIS A 91 7.93 0.30 -6.94
CA HIS A 91 9.06 0.98 -6.31
C HIS A 91 8.59 2.10 -5.37
N ILE A 92 7.50 2.80 -5.74
CA ILE A 92 6.94 3.92 -4.97
C ILE A 92 6.13 3.41 -3.77
N SER A 93 5.32 2.37 -3.96
CA SER A 93 4.40 1.80 -2.98
C SER A 93 4.41 0.27 -3.11
N PRO A 94 5.41 -0.42 -2.55
CA PRO A 94 5.48 -1.88 -2.59
C PRO A 94 4.24 -2.50 -1.94
N ALA A 95 3.83 -3.67 -2.45
CA ALA A 95 2.66 -4.39 -1.93
C ALA A 95 3.01 -5.69 -1.18
N GLY A 96 4.27 -6.11 -1.22
CA GLY A 96 4.74 -7.37 -0.65
C GLY A 96 4.98 -7.35 0.86
N GLU A 97 5.62 -8.42 1.35
CA GLU A 97 6.06 -8.56 2.74
C GLU A 97 7.17 -7.58 3.08
N PHE A 98 7.33 -7.27 4.38
CA PHE A 98 8.37 -6.39 4.89
C PHE A 98 8.90 -6.89 6.24
N PRO A 99 10.22 -6.78 6.50
CA PRO A 99 10.81 -7.25 7.75
C PRO A 99 10.64 -6.24 8.90
N GLU A 100 10.86 -6.73 10.12
CA GLU A 100 10.86 -5.97 11.39
C GLU A 100 11.80 -4.77 11.38
N SER A 101 12.88 -4.82 10.61
CA SER A 101 13.88 -3.76 10.51
C SER A 101 13.38 -2.52 9.76
N THR A 102 12.30 -2.62 9.00
CA THR A 102 11.71 -1.48 8.28
C THR A 102 10.98 -0.53 9.24
N PRO A 103 10.78 0.76 8.86
CA PRO A 103 9.97 1.67 9.66
C PRO A 103 8.56 1.11 9.94
N ALA A 104 7.92 0.50 8.95
CA ALA A 104 6.59 -0.11 9.11
C ALA A 104 6.62 -1.31 10.08
N GLY A 105 7.66 -2.16 10.00
CA GLY A 105 7.84 -3.26 10.94
C GLY A 105 8.03 -2.79 12.38
N ARG A 106 8.88 -1.80 12.60
CA ARG A 106 9.08 -1.18 13.93
C ARG A 106 7.79 -0.57 14.48
N TYR A 107 7.01 0.08 13.62
CA TYR A 107 5.71 0.64 13.99
C TYR A 107 4.73 -0.45 14.45
N LEU A 108 4.59 -1.54 13.70
CA LEU A 108 3.70 -2.64 14.06
C LEU A 108 4.12 -3.35 15.36
N LEU A 109 5.43 -3.57 15.57
CA LEU A 109 5.95 -4.11 16.83
C LEU A 109 5.64 -3.20 18.02
N ALA A 110 5.78 -1.88 17.85
CA ALA A 110 5.44 -0.91 18.90
C ALA A 110 3.95 -0.92 19.25
N HIS A 111 3.09 -1.36 18.32
CA HIS A 111 1.65 -1.55 18.51
C HIS A 111 1.27 -3.00 18.89
N GLY A 112 2.25 -3.82 19.31
CA GLY A 112 2.02 -5.17 19.81
C GLY A 112 1.70 -6.22 18.74
N VAL A 113 1.89 -5.90 17.45
CA VAL A 113 1.70 -6.87 16.36
C VAL A 113 3.00 -7.66 16.16
N PRO A 114 3.00 -8.99 16.35
CA PRO A 114 4.21 -9.79 16.13
C PRO A 114 4.53 -9.88 14.63
N ALA A 115 5.80 -10.08 14.29
CA ALA A 115 6.28 -10.15 12.91
C ALA A 115 5.54 -11.19 12.05
N SER A 116 5.14 -12.32 12.64
CA SER A 116 4.35 -13.37 11.98
C SER A 116 2.96 -12.91 11.54
N GLN A 117 2.49 -11.76 12.02
CA GLN A 117 1.18 -11.17 11.71
C GLN A 117 1.28 -9.86 10.92
N PHE A 118 2.47 -9.44 10.48
CA PHE A 118 2.60 -8.22 9.67
C PHE A 118 1.75 -8.26 8.40
N ASN A 119 1.62 -9.44 7.81
CA ASN A 119 1.00 -9.63 6.50
C ASN A 119 1.79 -8.79 5.46
N THR A 120 1.15 -8.35 4.37
CA THR A 120 1.82 -7.56 3.33
C THR A 120 1.43 -6.08 3.40
N TYR A 121 2.25 -5.19 2.82
CA TYR A 121 1.86 -3.79 2.63
C TYR A 121 0.49 -3.66 1.93
N GLY A 122 0.20 -4.53 0.96
CA GLY A 122 -1.08 -4.55 0.26
C GLY A 122 -2.28 -4.75 1.19
N THR A 123 -2.16 -5.63 2.19
CA THR A 123 -3.23 -5.87 3.17
C THR A 123 -3.39 -4.76 4.20
N ARG A 124 -2.39 -3.89 4.35
CA ARG A 124 -2.36 -2.78 5.30
C ARG A 124 -2.75 -1.43 4.69
N ARG A 125 -3.32 -1.42 3.48
CA ARG A 125 -3.68 -0.18 2.75
C ARG A 125 -4.66 0.74 3.47
N GLY A 126 -5.46 0.21 4.41
CA GLY A 126 -6.35 1.01 5.24
C GLY A 126 -5.66 1.66 6.44
N ASP A 127 -4.41 1.29 6.73
CA ASP A 127 -3.58 1.87 7.77
C ASP A 127 -2.55 2.82 7.12
N HIS A 128 -2.85 4.12 7.18
CA HIS A 128 -1.99 5.13 6.57
C HIS A 128 -0.61 5.18 7.24
N GLU A 129 -0.47 4.86 8.54
CA GLU A 129 0.81 4.86 9.26
C GLU A 129 1.74 3.77 8.70
N VAL A 130 1.20 2.59 8.37
CA VAL A 130 1.98 1.54 7.67
C VAL A 130 2.32 1.98 6.24
N MET A 131 1.37 2.55 5.51
CA MET A 131 1.58 2.89 4.10
C MET A 131 2.58 4.04 3.88
N VAL A 132 2.56 5.08 4.71
CA VAL A 132 3.57 6.16 4.62
C VAL A 132 4.97 5.64 4.95
N ARG A 133 5.09 4.72 5.91
CA ARG A 133 6.35 4.05 6.26
C ARG A 133 6.83 3.06 5.20
N GLY A 134 5.91 2.49 4.43
CA GLY A 134 6.19 1.63 3.28
C GLY A 134 6.50 2.39 1.98
N THR A 135 6.25 3.70 1.94
CA THR A 135 6.47 4.52 0.74
C THR A 135 7.98 4.57 0.42
N PHE A 136 8.33 4.22 -0.81
CA PHE A 136 9.70 4.04 -1.27
C PHE A 136 10.52 3.00 -0.48
N ALA A 137 9.89 2.06 0.22
CA ALA A 137 10.59 1.04 1.00
C ALA A 137 11.07 -0.18 0.17
N ASN A 138 10.87 -0.17 -1.16
CA ASN A 138 11.21 -1.29 -2.02
C ASN A 138 12.73 -1.57 -1.99
N VAL A 139 13.10 -2.83 -1.76
CA VAL A 139 14.51 -3.25 -1.62
C VAL A 139 15.34 -3.09 -2.91
N ARG A 140 14.68 -2.93 -4.06
CA ARG A 140 15.32 -2.72 -5.38
C ARG A 140 15.30 -1.26 -5.83
N LEU A 141 14.81 -0.34 -4.98
CA LEU A 141 14.76 1.08 -5.32
C LEU A 141 16.18 1.62 -5.55
N LYS A 142 16.39 2.32 -6.68
CA LYS A 142 17.67 2.90 -7.07
C LYS A 142 17.63 4.41 -6.92
N ASN A 143 18.13 4.90 -5.79
CA ASN A 143 18.29 6.32 -5.52
C ASN A 143 19.69 6.79 -5.97
N GLN A 144 19.74 7.73 -6.92
CA GLN A 144 20.99 8.29 -7.44
C GLN A 144 21.81 9.01 -6.36
N LEU A 145 21.17 9.50 -5.29
CA LEU A 145 21.86 10.14 -4.16
C LEU A 145 22.77 9.17 -3.38
N LEU A 146 22.55 7.86 -3.51
CA LEU A 146 23.30 6.82 -2.81
C LEU A 146 23.89 5.75 -3.75
N ALA A 147 23.98 6.03 -5.05
CA ALA A 147 24.46 5.04 -6.00
C ALA A 147 25.87 4.50 -5.60
N PRO A 148 26.10 3.17 -5.68
CA PRO A 148 25.26 2.13 -6.28
C PRO A 148 24.32 1.41 -5.31
N LYS A 149 24.09 1.94 -4.09
CA LYS A 149 23.24 1.29 -3.09
C LYS A 149 21.78 1.22 -3.55
N GLU A 150 21.17 0.05 -3.39
CA GLU A 150 19.74 -0.18 -3.61
C GLU A 150 18.96 -0.26 -2.28
N GLY A 151 17.67 -0.01 -2.36
CA GLY A 151 16.71 -0.16 -1.27
C GLY A 151 16.05 1.16 -0.87
N GLY A 152 15.16 1.07 0.12
CA GLY A 152 14.41 2.22 0.64
C GLY A 152 15.22 3.16 1.52
N TRP A 153 16.34 3.65 1.00
CA TRP A 153 17.29 4.51 1.69
C TRP A 153 17.50 5.83 0.94
N THR A 154 17.80 6.88 1.68
CA THR A 154 18.25 8.16 1.12
C THR A 154 19.26 8.86 2.02
N ALA A 155 19.94 9.87 1.47
CA ALA A 155 20.79 10.78 2.23
C ALA A 155 19.94 11.93 2.77
N HIS A 156 20.00 12.16 4.07
CA HIS A 156 19.50 13.41 4.64
C HIS A 156 20.54 14.50 4.39
N LEU A 157 20.32 15.33 3.37
CA LEU A 157 21.33 16.22 2.77
C LEU A 157 21.99 17.21 3.74
N PRO A 158 21.31 17.76 4.77
CA PRO A 158 21.96 18.67 5.71
C PRO A 158 23.10 18.04 6.52
N GLU A 159 22.92 16.83 7.08
CA GLU A 159 23.92 16.14 7.93
C GLU A 159 24.71 15.07 7.17
N GLY A 160 24.17 14.56 6.05
CA GLY A 160 24.78 13.50 5.25
C GLY A 160 24.49 12.06 5.72
N ASP A 161 23.70 11.90 6.78
CA ASP A 161 23.31 10.58 7.30
C ASP A 161 22.50 9.78 6.26
N VAL A 162 22.75 8.46 6.20
CA VAL A 162 21.94 7.54 5.39
C VAL A 162 20.82 6.96 6.25
N LEU A 163 19.58 7.28 5.90
CA LEU A 163 18.37 6.90 6.63
C LEU A 163 17.39 6.17 5.71
N SER A 164 16.38 5.51 6.28
CA SER A 164 15.24 5.06 5.47
C SER A 164 14.55 6.29 4.86
N VAL A 165 13.85 6.11 3.74
CA VAL A 165 13.15 7.26 3.10
C VAL A 165 12.14 7.90 4.05
N TYR A 166 11.40 7.09 4.80
CA TYR A 166 10.47 7.56 5.81
C TYR A 166 11.18 8.36 6.92
N ASP A 167 12.25 7.81 7.50
CA ASP A 167 12.97 8.48 8.60
C ASP A 167 13.62 9.80 8.12
N ALA A 168 14.11 9.85 6.88
CA ALA A 168 14.61 11.09 6.27
C ALA A 168 13.50 12.11 6.01
N ALA A 169 12.33 11.67 5.54
CA ALA A 169 11.18 12.54 5.31
C ALA A 169 10.67 13.15 6.62
N GLU A 170 10.57 12.36 7.69
CA GLU A 170 10.18 12.85 9.01
C GLU A 170 11.21 13.82 9.61
N ARG A 171 12.50 13.66 9.29
CA ARG A 171 13.54 14.62 9.71
C ARG A 171 13.48 15.95 8.96
N TYR A 172 12.96 15.97 7.72
CA TYR A 172 12.76 17.19 6.95
C TYR A 172 11.49 17.97 7.32
N ARG A 173 10.49 17.32 7.94
CA ARG A 173 9.23 17.96 8.35
C ARG A 173 9.45 18.98 9.46
#